data_AF-A0AAT9INS8-F1
#
_entry.id   AF-A0AAT9INS8-F1
#
_cell.length_a   1.000
_cell.length_b   1.000
_cell.length_c   1.000
_cell.angle_alpha   90.00
_cell.angle_beta   90.00
_cell.angle_gamma   90.00
#
_symmetry.space_group_name_H-M   'P 1'
#
loop_
_entity.id
_entity.type
_entity.pdbx_description
1 polymer ?
#
loop_
_entity_poly.entity_id
_entity_poly.type
_entity_poly.pdbx_seq_one_letter_code
_entity_poly.pdbx_strand_id
1 'polypeptide(L)'
;MDDHRYAAPADIPAAPRWHWSASNLTLMIGMPLVAYVGGVGAATGSAAALILVAFAGLVTVTFTALRTGRRNQPRLSRITRPAAVFVAVVTIVTGWNLFQFAPHPAAVTWLAPAVPVALFAVLVALMRGVRR
;
A
#
# COMPACT_ATOMS: atom_id res chain seq x y z
N MET A 1 31.04 -17.03 -12.23
CA MET A 1 30.25 -17.69 -11.16
C MET A 1 28.81 -17.39 -11.52
N ASP A 2 28.19 -18.34 -12.20
CA ASP A 2 26.99 -18.11 -13.00
C ASP A 2 25.74 -18.46 -12.17
N ASP A 3 25.24 -17.48 -11.41
CA ASP A 3 24.00 -17.57 -10.63
C ASP A 3 22.76 -17.40 -11.53
N HIS A 4 22.70 -18.16 -12.63
CA HIS A 4 21.58 -18.16 -13.58
C HIS A 4 20.88 -19.52 -13.68
N ARG A 5 20.99 -20.37 -12.65
CA ARG A 5 20.13 -21.56 -12.59
C ARG A 5 18.70 -21.15 -12.24
N TYR A 6 17.77 -21.51 -13.12
CA TYR A 6 16.35 -21.50 -12.81
C TYR A 6 16.12 -22.31 -11.53
N ALA A 7 15.42 -21.72 -10.56
CA ALA A 7 15.10 -22.37 -9.28
C ALA A 7 14.44 -23.74 -9.55
N ALA A 8 15.05 -24.80 -9.06
CA ALA A 8 14.53 -26.14 -9.22
C ALA A 8 13.30 -26.33 -8.30
N PRO A 9 12.36 -27.24 -8.61
CA PRO A 9 11.22 -27.53 -7.72
C PRO A 9 11.62 -27.91 -6.29
N ALA A 10 12.83 -28.43 -6.09
CA ALA A 10 13.41 -28.77 -4.80
C ALA A 10 13.84 -27.55 -3.96
N ASP A 11 14.04 -26.38 -4.58
CA ASP A 11 14.44 -25.13 -3.92
C ASP A 11 13.23 -24.35 -3.36
N ILE A 12 12.01 -24.82 -3.66
CA ILE A 12 10.77 -24.23 -3.14
C ILE A 12 10.57 -24.74 -1.70
N PRO A 13 10.54 -23.86 -0.69
CA PRO A 13 10.35 -24.28 0.69
C PRO A 13 9.06 -25.11 0.84
N ALA A 14 9.15 -26.26 1.52
CA ALA A 14 8.04 -27.19 1.75
C ALA A 14 6.81 -26.53 2.43
N ALA A 15 6.97 -25.35 3.04
CA ALA A 15 5.88 -24.53 3.55
C ALA A 15 6.04 -23.06 3.08
N PRO A 16 5.01 -22.44 2.47
CA PRO A 16 5.04 -21.03 2.12
C PRO A 16 5.19 -20.17 3.38
N ARG A 17 6.25 -19.36 3.46
CA ARG A 17 6.49 -18.43 4.59
C ARG A 17 6.59 -17.01 4.07
N TRP A 18 6.05 -16.05 4.83
CA TRP A 18 6.26 -14.63 4.53
C TRP A 18 7.75 -14.31 4.66
N HIS A 19 8.36 -13.92 3.55
CA HIS A 19 9.73 -13.41 3.55
C HIS A 19 9.72 -11.89 3.46
N TRP A 20 10.36 -11.26 4.44
CA TRP A 20 10.54 -9.81 4.50
C TRP A 20 11.77 -9.42 3.69
N SER A 21 11.58 -9.08 2.42
CA SER A 21 12.62 -8.35 1.71
C SER A 21 12.65 -6.90 2.20
N ALA A 22 13.82 -6.27 2.19
CA ALA A 22 13.95 -4.85 2.48
C ALA A 22 12.97 -4.00 1.64
N SER A 23 12.85 -4.31 0.34
CA SER A 23 11.86 -3.69 -0.56
C SER A 23 10.41 -3.83 -0.07
N ASN A 24 10.01 -4.99 0.47
CA ASN A 24 8.67 -5.17 1.02
C ASN A 24 8.43 -4.29 2.25
N LEU A 25 9.43 -4.15 3.12
CA LEU A 25 9.37 -3.27 4.30
C LEU A 25 9.29 -1.80 3.88
N THR A 26 10.15 -1.37 2.96
CA THR A 26 10.16 -0.01 2.42
C THR A 26 8.82 0.34 1.79
N LEU A 27 8.21 -0.57 1.03
CA LEU A 27 6.89 -0.33 0.44
C LEU A 27 5.78 -0.30 1.50
N MET A 28 5.84 -1.17 2.51
CA MET A 28 4.81 -1.26 3.55
C MET A 28 4.80 -0.04 4.49
N ILE A 29 5.96 0.59 4.70
CA ILE A 29 6.09 1.79 5.54
C ILE A 29 6.06 3.06 4.68
N GLY A 30 6.75 3.04 3.55
CA GLY A 30 6.91 4.19 2.66
C GLY A 30 5.61 4.60 1.99
N MET A 31 4.77 3.66 1.53
CA MET A 31 3.49 4.02 0.91
C MET A 31 2.55 4.81 1.84
N PRO A 32 2.23 4.33 3.05
CA PRO A 32 1.36 5.09 3.95
C PRO A 32 1.99 6.43 4.34
N LEU A 33 3.31 6.50 4.49
CA LEU A 33 4.00 7.76 4.79
C LEU A 33 3.89 8.76 3.63
N VAL A 34 4.09 8.32 2.38
CA VAL A 34 3.90 9.16 1.18
C VAL A 34 2.44 9.60 1.04
N ALA A 35 1.48 8.71 1.28
CA ALA A 35 0.06 9.06 1.27
C ALA A 35 -0.28 10.10 2.34
N TYR A 36 0.30 9.99 3.54
CA TYR A 36 0.09 10.93 4.64
C TYR A 36 0.67 12.31 4.31
N VAL A 37 1.96 12.38 3.96
CA VAL A 37 2.65 13.64 3.64
C VAL A 37 2.03 14.29 2.40
N GLY A 38 1.70 13.49 1.39
CA GLY A 38 0.96 13.95 0.22
C GLY A 38 -0.42 14.50 0.58
N GLY A 39 -1.15 13.86 1.50
CA GLY A 39 -2.44 14.35 1.98
C GLY A 39 -2.34 15.66 2.75
N VAL A 40 -1.32 15.80 3.60
CA VAL A 40 -1.03 17.05 4.33
C VAL A 40 -0.73 18.18 3.33
N GLY A 41 0.14 17.93 2.33
CA GLY A 41 0.44 18.92 1.30
C GLY A 41 -0.74 19.23 0.37
N ALA A 42 -1.60 18.25 0.09
CA ALA A 42 -2.82 18.46 -0.67
C ALA A 42 -3.78 19.37 0.08
N ALA A 43 -3.91 19.20 1.41
CA ALA A 43 -4.73 20.06 2.27
C ALA A 43 -4.25 21.51 2.36
N THR A 44 -3.01 21.79 1.95
CA THR A 44 -2.47 23.15 1.78
C THR A 44 -2.55 23.65 0.33
N GLY A 45 -3.20 22.91 -0.58
CA GLY A 45 -3.39 23.30 -1.98
C GLY A 45 -2.25 22.91 -2.93
N SER A 46 -1.35 22.00 -2.55
CA SER A 46 -0.25 21.58 -3.41
C SER A 46 -0.68 20.49 -4.41
N ALA A 47 -0.66 20.82 -5.70
CA ALA A 47 -0.94 19.88 -6.78
C ALA A 47 0.11 18.74 -6.84
N ALA A 48 1.38 19.05 -6.58
CA ALA A 48 2.44 18.04 -6.52
C ALA A 48 2.19 17.02 -5.39
N ALA A 49 1.68 17.49 -4.25
CA ALA A 49 1.32 16.61 -3.14
C ALA A 49 0.12 15.71 -3.47
N LEU A 50 -0.89 16.24 -4.17
CA LEU A 50 -2.01 15.43 -4.70
C LEU A 50 -1.51 14.32 -5.65
N ILE A 51 -0.57 14.64 -6.54
CA ILE A 51 0.04 13.64 -7.45
C ILE A 51 0.72 12.52 -6.63
N LEU A 52 1.44 12.86 -5.57
CA LEU A 52 2.04 11.87 -4.67
C LEU A 52 1.01 10.96 -4.01
N VAL A 53 -0.13 11.51 -3.57
CA VAL A 53 -1.24 10.71 -3.02
C VAL A 53 -1.78 9.73 -4.07
N ALA A 54 -1.95 10.17 -5.31
CA ALA A 54 -2.42 9.31 -6.40
C ALA A 54 -1.44 8.17 -6.68
N PHE A 55 -0.13 8.46 -6.74
CA PHE A 55 0.89 7.43 -6.87
C PHE A 55 0.87 6.45 -5.70
N ALA A 56 0.74 6.91 -4.45
CA ALA A 56 0.66 6.02 -3.29
C ALA A 56 -0.57 5.08 -3.37
N GLY A 57 -1.70 5.59 -3.83
CA GLY A 57 -2.91 4.78 -4.10
C GLY A 57 -2.65 3.69 -5.14
N LEU A 58 -2.09 4.03 -6.31
CA LEU A 58 -1.78 3.06 -7.37
C LEU A 58 -0.77 2.00 -6.91
N VAL A 59 0.26 2.44 -6.18
CA VAL A 59 1.33 1.56 -5.70
C VAL A 59 0.80 0.56 -4.65
N THR A 60 -0.25 0.92 -3.88
CA THR A 60 -0.98 0.00 -2.99
C THR A 60 -1.63 -1.17 -3.76
N VAL A 61 -2.26 -0.87 -4.90
CA VAL A 61 -2.87 -1.90 -5.76
C VAL A 61 -1.78 -2.80 -6.36
N THR A 62 -0.73 -2.19 -6.92
CA THR A 62 0.39 -2.91 -7.53
C THR A 62 1.09 -3.84 -6.53
N PHE A 63 1.30 -3.38 -5.29
CA PHE A 63 1.91 -4.21 -4.24
C PHE A 63 1.10 -5.48 -3.96
N THR A 64 -0.23 -5.35 -3.92
CA THR A 64 -1.13 -6.49 -3.68
C THR A 64 -1.16 -7.42 -4.90
N ALA A 65 -1.15 -6.86 -6.12
CA ALA A 65 -1.10 -7.63 -7.37
C ALA A 65 0.18 -8.46 -7.47
N LEU A 66 1.35 -7.85 -7.22
CA LEU A 66 2.66 -8.50 -7.27
C LEU A 66 2.83 -9.62 -6.23
N ARG A 67 2.13 -9.53 -5.09
CA ARG A 67 2.12 -10.60 -4.08
C ARG A 67 1.25 -11.78 -4.48
N THR A 68 0.21 -11.59 -5.29
CA THR A 68 -0.72 -12.68 -5.62
C THR A 68 -0.11 -13.76 -6.52
N GLY A 69 1.02 -13.49 -7.18
CA GLY A 69 1.71 -14.42 -8.09
C GLY A 69 2.91 -15.17 -7.50
N ARG A 70 3.29 -14.94 -6.23
CA ARG A 70 4.51 -15.52 -5.66
C ARG A 70 4.27 -16.97 -5.21
N ARG A 71 4.91 -17.93 -5.90
CA ARG A 71 4.83 -19.38 -5.59
C ARG A 71 5.32 -19.73 -4.16
N ASN A 72 6.21 -18.92 -3.58
CA ASN A 72 6.82 -19.19 -2.26
C ASN A 72 6.11 -18.47 -1.09
N GLN A 73 4.95 -17.83 -1.32
CA GLN A 73 4.22 -17.07 -0.29
C GLN A 73 2.80 -17.65 -0.07
N PRO A 74 2.24 -17.49 1.14
CA PRO A 74 0.85 -17.86 1.41
C PRO A 74 -0.10 -17.16 0.44
N ARG A 75 -1.09 -17.90 -0.07
CA ARG A 75 -2.10 -17.34 -0.95
C ARG A 75 -2.89 -16.26 -0.19
N LEU A 76 -2.97 -15.08 -0.78
CA LEU A 76 -3.82 -14.02 -0.27
C LEU A 76 -5.30 -14.38 -0.47
N SER A 77 -6.16 -13.99 0.48
CA SER A 77 -7.61 -14.14 0.32
C SER A 77 -8.10 -13.39 -0.92
N ARG A 78 -9.14 -13.91 -1.59
CA ARG A 78 -9.77 -13.25 -2.75
C ARG A 78 -10.23 -11.83 -2.44
N ILE A 79 -10.57 -11.54 -1.17
CA ILE A 79 -11.03 -10.23 -0.69
C ILE A 79 -9.90 -9.19 -0.66
N THR A 80 -8.63 -9.61 -0.64
CA THR A 80 -7.49 -8.70 -0.51
C THR A 80 -7.35 -7.77 -1.73
N ARG A 81 -7.66 -8.25 -2.93
CA ARG A 81 -7.61 -7.44 -4.16
C ARG A 81 -8.66 -6.32 -4.18
N PRO A 82 -9.96 -6.60 -4.01
CA PRO A 82 -10.96 -5.53 -3.93
C PRO A 82 -10.73 -4.62 -2.73
N ALA A 83 -10.22 -5.13 -1.60
CA ALA A 83 -9.82 -4.29 -0.48
C ALA A 83 -8.68 -3.33 -0.84
N ALA A 84 -7.64 -3.78 -1.55
CA ALA A 84 -6.56 -2.90 -2.00
C ALA A 84 -7.03 -1.82 -2.97
N VAL A 85 -7.94 -2.16 -3.90
CA VAL A 85 -8.58 -1.19 -4.80
C VAL A 85 -9.40 -0.18 -3.99
N PHE A 86 -10.18 -0.65 -3.02
CA PHE A 86 -10.96 0.22 -2.13
C PHE A 86 -10.05 1.21 -1.36
N VAL A 87 -8.96 0.73 -0.75
CA VAL A 87 -7.98 1.59 -0.08
C VAL A 87 -7.39 2.63 -1.03
N ALA A 88 -7.04 2.23 -2.26
CA ALA A 88 -6.53 3.14 -3.27
C ALA A 88 -7.54 4.23 -3.65
N VAL A 89 -8.80 3.85 -3.89
CA VAL A 89 -9.88 4.79 -4.21
C VAL A 89 -10.09 5.77 -3.05
N VAL A 90 -10.21 5.29 -1.82
CA VAL A 90 -10.37 6.16 -0.64
C VAL A 90 -9.18 7.12 -0.51
N THR A 91 -7.96 6.63 -0.69
CA THR A 91 -6.74 7.46 -0.63
C THR A 91 -6.79 8.59 -1.65
N ILE A 92 -7.13 8.29 -2.91
CA ILE A 92 -7.23 9.27 -3.99
C ILE A 92 -8.36 10.28 -3.72
N VAL A 93 -9.54 9.80 -3.34
CA VAL A 93 -10.71 10.64 -3.07
C VAL A 93 -10.47 11.56 -1.87
N THR A 94 -9.83 11.05 -0.80
CA THR A 94 -9.43 11.87 0.35
C THR A 94 -8.44 12.94 -0.08
N GLY A 95 -7.39 12.59 -0.82
CA GLY A 95 -6.43 13.56 -1.34
C GLY A 95 -7.06 14.63 -2.23
N TRP A 96 -7.96 14.21 -3.14
CA TRP A 96 -8.69 15.11 -4.02
C TRP A 96 -9.57 16.08 -3.23
N ASN A 97 -10.34 15.59 -2.26
CA ASN A 97 -11.16 16.46 -1.42
C ASN A 97 -10.33 17.47 -0.64
N LEU A 98 -9.21 17.03 -0.04
CA LEU A 98 -8.30 17.91 0.68
C LEU A 98 -7.71 19.00 -0.22
N PHE A 99 -7.42 18.67 -1.48
CA PHE A 99 -6.93 19.64 -2.46
C PHE A 99 -8.01 20.63 -2.91
N GLN A 100 -9.21 20.13 -3.22
CA GLN A 100 -10.32 20.95 -3.75
C GLN A 100 -10.79 22.02 -2.76
N PHE A 101 -10.76 21.71 -1.46
CA PHE A 101 -11.24 22.60 -0.41
C PHE A 101 -10.10 23.22 0.41
N ALA A 102 -8.87 23.18 -0.11
CA ALA A 102 -7.75 23.86 0.51
C ALA A 102 -7.92 25.39 0.49
N PRO A 103 -7.44 26.12 1.51
CA PRO A 103 -6.76 25.60 2.69
C PRO A 103 -7.74 25.08 3.76
N HIS A 104 -7.38 23.99 4.42
CA HIS A 104 -8.15 23.42 5.53
C HIS A 104 -7.67 23.88 6.92
N PRO A 105 -8.54 23.83 7.95
CA PRO A 105 -8.15 24.01 9.34
C PRO A 105 -7.08 22.99 9.77
N ALA A 106 -6.20 23.36 10.69
CA ALA A 106 -5.09 22.52 11.14
C ALA A 106 -5.53 21.10 11.53
N ALA A 107 -6.64 20.95 12.27
CA ALA A 107 -7.15 19.63 12.66
C ALA A 107 -7.43 18.73 11.45
N VAL A 108 -8.05 19.26 10.39
CA VAL A 108 -8.37 18.49 9.17
C VAL A 108 -7.09 18.16 8.41
N THR A 109 -6.19 19.13 8.26
CA THR A 109 -4.90 18.97 7.57
C THR A 109 -4.06 17.82 8.15
N TRP A 110 -4.05 17.65 9.47
CA TRP A 110 -3.23 16.62 10.13
C TRP A 110 -3.96 15.29 10.37
N LEU A 111 -5.29 15.30 10.53
CA LEU A 111 -6.05 14.09 10.87
C LEU A 111 -6.66 13.38 9.65
N ALA A 112 -7.17 14.11 8.66
CA ALA A 112 -7.83 13.49 7.51
C ALA A 112 -6.90 12.56 6.70
N PRO A 113 -5.60 12.89 6.49
CA PRO A 113 -4.66 11.97 5.85
C PRO A 113 -4.38 10.68 6.65
N ALA A 114 -4.72 10.63 7.94
CA ALA A 114 -4.54 9.41 8.75
C ALA A 114 -5.55 8.31 8.39
N VAL A 115 -6.71 8.66 7.81
CA VAL A 115 -7.74 7.70 7.39
C VAL A 115 -7.20 6.68 6.36
N PRO A 116 -6.63 7.11 5.21
CA PRO A 116 -6.06 6.15 4.26
C PRO A 116 -4.89 5.35 4.83
N VAL A 117 -4.10 5.93 5.75
CA VAL A 117 -3.02 5.22 6.45
C VAL A 117 -3.57 4.08 7.32
N ALA A 118 -4.62 4.36 8.11
CA ALA A 118 -5.28 3.36 8.95
C ALA A 118 -5.88 2.24 8.09
N LEU A 119 -6.54 2.58 6.98
CA LEU A 119 -7.08 1.60 6.04
C LEU A 119 -5.99 0.73 5.40
N PHE A 120 -4.84 1.32 5.05
CA PHE A 120 -3.69 0.56 4.56
C PHE A 120 -3.15 -0.40 5.63
N ALA A 121 -3.05 0.04 6.90
CA ALA A 121 -2.65 -0.82 8.00
C ALA A 121 -3.61 -2.01 8.19
N VAL A 122 -4.92 -1.77 8.08
CA VAL A 122 -5.94 -2.84 8.11
C VAL A 122 -5.77 -3.79 6.92
N LEU A 123 -5.52 -3.30 5.71
CA LEU A 123 -5.24 -4.13 4.54
C LEU A 123 -4.01 -5.03 4.77
N VAL A 124 -2.94 -4.49 5.36
CA VAL A 124 -1.74 -5.25 5.72
C VAL A 124 -2.06 -6.29 6.80
N ALA A 125 -2.87 -5.96 7.79
CA ALA A 125 -3.32 -6.90 8.81
C ALA A 125 -4.16 -8.03 8.19
N LEU A 126 -5.07 -7.73 7.26
CA LEU A 126 -5.86 -8.73 6.52
C LEU A 126 -4.94 -9.63 5.67
N MET A 127 -3.93 -9.07 5.01
CA MET A 127 -2.92 -9.84 4.28
C MET A 127 -2.15 -10.81 5.17
N ARG A 128 -1.95 -10.49 6.46
CA ARG A 128 -1.22 -11.31 7.44
C ARG A 128 -2.12 -12.29 8.21
N GLY A 129 -3.35 -11.90 8.50
CA GLY A 129 -4.28 -12.58 9.41
C GLY A 129 -5.04 -13.76 8.80
N VAL A 130 -4.95 -13.97 7.48
CA VAL A 130 -5.44 -15.19 6.83
C VAL A 130 -4.46 -16.34 7.10
N ARG A 131 -4.41 -16.77 8.36
CA ARG A 131 -3.94 -18.08 8.78
C ARG A 131 -5.18 -18.85 9.23
N ARG A 132 -5.77 -19.61 8.33
CA ARG A 132 -6.57 -20.78 8.66
C ARG A 132 -6.03 -21.93 7.82
#